data_AF-F9EMS0-F1
#
_entry.id   AF-F9EMS0-F1
#
_cell.length_a   1.000
_cell.length_b   1.000
_cell.length_c   1.000
_cell.angle_alpha   90.00
_cell.angle_beta   90.00
_cell.angle_gamma   90.00
#
_symmetry.space_group_name_H-M   'P 1'
#
loop_
_entity.id
_entity.type
_entity.pdbx_description
1 polymer ?
#
loop_
_entity_poly.entity_id
_entity_poly.type
_entity_poly.pdbx_seq_one_letter_code
_entity_poly.pdbx_strand_id
1 'polypeptide(L)'
;MVYMVKEKSTDELIKELLEKRGYESRNQIEKFINPDYSDFRNPFDFENMEAIVNKIISARENKEKIFIYGDYDVDGISGTAFLTKFFNEIGIIADCYIPSRKETDYGVSKKV
;
A
#
# COMPACT_ATOMS: atom_id res chain seq x y z
N MET A 1 -13.74 40.57 -21.02
CA MET A 1 -12.96 39.43 -21.57
C MET A 1 -13.85 38.21 -21.50
N VAL A 2 -14.39 37.75 -22.62
CA VAL A 2 -15.29 36.58 -22.66
C VAL A 2 -14.41 35.36 -22.92
N TYR A 3 -14.33 34.44 -21.97
CA TYR A 3 -13.67 33.16 -22.21
C TYR A 3 -14.56 32.36 -23.17
N MET A 4 -14.14 32.20 -24.43
CA MET A 4 -14.74 31.19 -25.31
C MET A 4 -14.29 29.82 -24.80
N VAL A 5 -15.18 29.14 -24.09
CA VAL A 5 -15.01 27.71 -23.81
C VAL A 5 -15.26 26.99 -25.13
N LYS A 6 -14.19 26.52 -25.78
CA LYS A 6 -14.34 25.54 -26.84
C LYS A 6 -14.89 24.27 -26.20
N GLU A 7 -16.05 23.82 -26.69
CA GLU A 7 -16.54 22.49 -26.39
C GLU A 7 -15.47 21.49 -26.84
N LYS A 8 -14.92 20.74 -25.88
CA LYS A 8 -14.02 19.63 -26.16
C LYS A 8 -14.82 18.34 -26.14
N SER A 9 -14.46 17.42 -27.03
CA SER A 9 -15.00 16.06 -26.93
C SER A 9 -14.48 15.37 -25.66
N THR A 10 -15.18 14.33 -25.21
CA THR A 10 -14.74 13.50 -24.08
C THR A 10 -13.34 12.93 -24.30
N ASP A 11 -13.03 12.50 -25.52
CA ASP A 11 -11.72 11.93 -25.87
C ASP A 11 -10.59 12.97 -25.77
N GLU A 12 -10.85 14.20 -26.18
CA GLU A 12 -9.90 15.31 -26.03
C GLU A 12 -9.63 15.66 -24.57
N LEU A 13 -10.66 15.60 -23.72
CA LEU A 13 -10.53 15.84 -22.28
C LEU A 13 -9.75 14.72 -21.59
N ILE A 14 -10.05 13.46 -21.91
CA ILE A 14 -9.33 12.29 -21.37
C ILE A 14 -7.86 12.34 -21.78
N LYS A 15 -7.57 12.64 -23.05
CA LYS A 15 -6.20 12.79 -23.55
C LYS A 15 -5.43 13.87 -22.79
N GLU A 16 -6.01 15.06 -22.63
CA GLU A 16 -5.38 16.15 -21.89
C GLU A 16 -5.13 15.80 -20.42
N LEU A 17 -6.05 15.09 -19.76
CA LEU A 17 -5.89 14.64 -18.37
C LEU A 17 -4.76 13.62 -18.22
N LEU A 18 -4.63 12.70 -19.18
CA LEU A 18 -3.56 11.70 -19.19
C LEU A 18 -2.19 12.34 -19.42
N GLU A 19 -2.09 13.27 -20.37
CA GLU A 19 -0.86 14.03 -20.64
C GLU A 19 -0.43 14.83 -19.39
N LYS A 20 -1.36 15.51 -18.70
CA LYS A 20 -1.07 16.24 -17.45
C LYS A 20 -0.65 15.35 -16.28
N ARG A 21 -0.95 14.05 -16.33
CA ARG A 21 -0.51 13.05 -15.35
C ARG A 21 0.82 12.39 -15.73
N GLY A 22 1.43 12.77 -16.86
CA GLY A 22 2.71 12.25 -17.33
C GLY A 22 2.60 11.03 -18.26
N TYR A 23 1.41 10.71 -18.75
CA TYR A 23 1.19 9.63 -19.71
C TYR A 23 1.15 10.19 -21.14
N GLU A 24 2.31 10.20 -21.80
CA GLU A 24 2.49 10.85 -23.11
C GLU A 24 2.41 9.84 -24.28
N SER A 25 2.65 8.56 -24.00
CA SER A 25 2.63 7.50 -25.02
C SER A 25 1.45 6.55 -24.83
N ARG A 26 0.99 5.97 -25.95
CA ARG A 26 -0.02 4.91 -25.94
C ARG A 26 0.37 3.75 -25.03
N ASN A 27 1.65 3.36 -25.02
CA ASN A 27 2.13 2.27 -24.18
C ASN A 27 1.98 2.58 -22.68
N GLN A 28 2.35 3.80 -22.26
CA GLN A 28 2.18 4.26 -20.88
C GLN A 28 0.70 4.28 -20.46
N ILE A 29 -0.19 4.72 -21.36
CA ILE A 29 -1.64 4.74 -21.10
C ILE A 29 -2.20 3.32 -20.97
N GLU A 30 -1.84 2.42 -21.89
CA GLU A 30 -2.27 1.02 -21.83
C GLU A 30 -1.82 0.34 -20.53
N LYS A 31 -0.55 0.54 -20.12
CA LYS A 31 -0.03 0.01 -18.85
C LYS A 31 -0.73 0.59 -17.62
N PHE A 32 -1.10 1.87 -17.66
CA PHE A 32 -1.81 2.51 -16.55
C PHE A 32 -3.23 1.97 -16.37
N ILE A 33 -3.95 1.75 -17.49
CA ILE A 33 -5.33 1.27 -17.48
C ILE A 33 -5.41 -0.24 -17.24
N ASN A 34 -4.47 -0.99 -17.83
CA ASN A 34 -4.42 -2.45 -17.81
C ASN A 34 -3.04 -2.93 -17.31
N PRO A 35 -2.71 -2.71 -16.02
CA PRO A 35 -1.43 -3.16 -15.48
C PRO A 35 -1.37 -4.69 -15.39
N ASP A 36 -0.21 -5.26 -15.70
CA ASP A 36 0.11 -6.67 -15.47
C ASP A 36 0.88 -6.82 -14.14
N TYR A 37 0.89 -8.02 -13.55
CA TYR A 37 1.75 -8.32 -12.39
C TYR A 37 3.24 -7.99 -12.64
N SER A 38 3.69 -8.15 -13.88
CA SER A 38 5.06 -7.80 -14.30
C SER A 38 5.35 -6.30 -14.32
N ASP A 39 4.33 -5.44 -14.26
CA ASP A 39 4.49 -3.99 -14.14
C ASP A 39 4.67 -3.53 -12.67
N PHE A 40 4.41 -4.39 -11.69
CA PHE A 40 4.62 -4.06 -10.29
C PHE A 40 6.10 -4.00 -9.95
N ARG A 41 6.46 -3.05 -9.09
CA ARG A 41 7.82 -2.95 -8.55
C ARG A 41 8.18 -4.20 -7.75
N ASN A 42 9.43 -4.62 -7.84
CA ASN A 42 9.93 -5.68 -6.98
C ASN A 42 9.78 -5.27 -5.50
N PRO A 43 9.09 -6.05 -4.65
CA PRO A 43 8.95 -5.72 -3.24
C PRO A 43 10.30 -5.59 -2.50
N PHE A 44 11.35 -6.27 -2.97
CA PHE A 44 12.69 -6.14 -2.37
C PHE A 44 13.39 -4.81 -2.65
N ASP A 45 12.81 -3.96 -3.51
CA ASP A 45 13.31 -2.60 -3.70
C ASP A 45 12.93 -1.65 -2.55
N PHE A 46 12.02 -2.07 -1.64
CA PHE A 46 11.75 -1.33 -0.43
C PHE A 46 12.96 -1.37 0.51
N GLU A 47 13.23 -0.25 1.16
CA GLU A 47 14.36 -0.14 2.08
C GLU A 47 14.28 -1.22 3.17
N ASN A 48 15.39 -1.94 3.37
CA ASN A 48 15.53 -3.00 4.37
C ASN A 48 14.58 -4.21 4.21
N MET A 49 13.89 -4.38 3.07
CA MET A 49 12.92 -5.47 2.92
C MET A 49 13.54 -6.85 3.16
N GLU A 50 14.72 -7.11 2.60
CA GLU A 50 15.42 -8.39 2.79
C GLU A 50 15.75 -8.66 4.26
N ALA A 51 16.24 -7.63 4.98
CA ALA A 51 16.53 -7.73 6.41
C ALA A 51 15.26 -7.99 7.25
N ILE A 52 14.14 -7.36 6.90
CA ILE A 52 12.85 -7.55 7.57
C ILE A 52 12.34 -8.98 7.37
N VAL A 53 12.36 -9.49 6.14
CA VAL A 53 11.95 -10.86 5.83
C VAL A 53 12.79 -11.87 6.61
N ASN A 54 14.12 -11.70 6.60
CA ASN A 54 15.03 -12.58 7.35
C ASN A 54 14.72 -12.54 8.86
N LYS A 55 14.42 -11.37 9.42
CA LYS A 55 14.04 -11.24 10.84
C LYS A 55 12.74 -11.98 11.16
N ILE A 56 11.73 -11.92 10.29
CA ILE A 56 10.46 -12.65 10.47
C ILE A 56 10.70 -14.17 10.40
N ILE A 57 11.54 -14.62 9.48
CA ILE A 57 11.92 -16.04 9.36
C ILE A 57 12.62 -16.51 10.63
N SER A 58 13.61 -15.77 11.14
CA SER A 58 14.28 -16.11 12.40
C SER A 58 13.32 -16.11 13.59
N ALA A 59 12.40 -15.15 13.68
CA ALA A 59 11.38 -15.13 14.73
C ALA A 59 10.51 -16.41 14.70
N ARG A 60 10.15 -16.89 13.50
CA ARG A 60 9.43 -18.16 13.33
C ARG A 60 10.24 -19.35 13.84
N GLU A 61 11.50 -19.46 13.46
CA GLU A 61 12.41 -20.55 13.86
C GLU A 61 12.61 -20.59 15.38
N ASN A 62 12.72 -19.41 15.99
CA ASN A 62 12.88 -19.24 17.43
C ASN A 62 11.56 -19.34 18.22
N LYS A 63 10.41 -19.52 17.54
CA LYS A 63 9.07 -19.53 18.15
C LYS A 63 8.75 -18.24 18.91
N GLU A 64 9.25 -17.13 18.41
CA GLU A 64 8.95 -15.80 18.93
C GLU A 64 7.53 -15.38 18.54
N LYS A 65 6.93 -14.52 19.36
CA LYS A 65 5.65 -13.89 19.04
C LYS A 65 5.89 -12.63 18.24
N ILE A 66 5.10 -12.42 17.20
CA ILE A 66 5.09 -11.18 16.43
C ILE A 66 3.87 -10.36 16.84
N PHE A 67 4.09 -9.08 17.12
CA PHE A 67 3.00 -8.15 17.39
C PHE A 67 2.90 -7.13 16.27
N ILE A 68 1.73 -7.05 15.64
CA ILE A 68 1.46 -6.15 14.52
C ILE A 68 0.77 -4.91 15.07
N TYR A 69 1.46 -3.78 15.03
CA TYR A 69 0.88 -2.48 15.34
C TYR A 69 0.29 -1.87 14.07
N GLY A 70 -1.02 -1.91 13.96
CA GLY A 70 -1.77 -1.41 12.81
C GLY A 70 -2.07 0.08 12.89
N ASP A 71 -2.77 0.55 11.87
CA ASP A 71 -3.37 1.89 11.83
C ASP A 71 -4.89 1.78 11.73
N TYR A 72 -5.60 2.83 12.11
CA TYR A 72 -7.05 2.84 12.27
C TYR A 72 -7.84 3.12 10.98
N ASP A 73 -7.16 3.46 9.88
CA ASP A 73 -7.79 3.62 8.58
C ASP A 73 -8.01 2.28 7.88
N VAL A 74 -8.73 2.31 6.75
CA VAL A 74 -9.12 1.08 6.04
C VAL A 74 -7.90 0.30 5.56
N ASP A 75 -6.86 0.97 5.10
CA ASP A 75 -5.64 0.34 4.59
C ASP A 75 -4.85 -0.30 5.74
N GLY A 76 -4.72 0.40 6.86
CA GLY A 76 -4.07 -0.08 8.09
C GLY A 76 -4.78 -1.28 8.70
N ILE A 77 -6.11 -1.24 8.80
CA ILE A 77 -6.92 -2.36 9.31
C ILE A 77 -6.80 -3.56 8.37
N SER A 78 -6.94 -3.36 7.06
CA SER A 78 -6.91 -4.43 6.08
C SER A 78 -5.54 -5.11 6.03
N GLY A 79 -4.46 -4.32 6.01
CA GLY A 79 -3.09 -4.83 6.04
C GLY A 79 -2.78 -5.58 7.34
N THR A 80 -3.21 -5.04 8.49
CA THR A 80 -3.04 -5.70 9.79
C THR A 80 -3.76 -7.04 9.83
N ALA A 81 -5.03 -7.09 9.43
CA ALA A 81 -5.81 -8.32 9.39
C ALA A 81 -5.18 -9.37 8.46
N PHE A 82 -4.70 -8.95 7.28
CA PHE A 82 -4.01 -9.82 6.34
C PHE A 82 -2.74 -10.42 6.95
N LEU A 83 -1.86 -9.58 7.51
CA LEU A 83 -0.60 -10.02 8.09
C LEU A 83 -0.81 -10.94 9.31
N THR A 84 -1.73 -10.58 10.22
CA THR A 84 -2.04 -11.42 11.38
C THR A 84 -2.53 -12.79 10.94
N LYS A 85 -3.43 -12.85 9.95
CA LYS A 85 -3.95 -14.12 9.41
C LYS A 85 -2.83 -14.93 8.75
N PHE A 86 -2.06 -14.30 7.85
CA PHE A 86 -0.99 -14.97 7.12
C PHE A 86 0.09 -15.53 8.04
N PHE A 87 0.55 -14.76 9.03
CA PHE A 87 1.56 -15.21 9.99
C PHE A 87 1.07 -16.41 10.82
N ASN A 88 -0.17 -16.36 11.31
CA ASN A 88 -0.75 -17.51 12.03
C ASN A 88 -0.87 -18.75 11.13
N GLU A 89 -1.24 -18.59 9.85
CA GLU A 89 -1.33 -19.69 8.88
C GLU A 89 0.03 -20.35 8.59
N ILE A 90 1.12 -19.60 8.62
CA ILE A 90 2.48 -20.15 8.45
C ILE A 90 3.13 -20.60 9.78
N GLY A 91 2.38 -20.58 10.89
CA GLY A 91 2.83 -21.09 12.18
C GLY A 91 3.65 -20.09 13.01
N ILE A 92 3.53 -18.80 12.74
CA ILE A 92 4.03 -17.72 13.61
C ILE A 92 2.90 -17.29 14.53
N ILE A 93 3.15 -17.21 15.83
CA ILE A 93 2.17 -16.68 16.79
C ILE A 93 2.10 -15.17 16.61
N ALA A 94 1.04 -14.68 15.98
CA ALA A 94 0.85 -13.26 15.68
C ALA A 94 -0.41 -12.69 16.32
N ASP A 95 -0.23 -11.60 17.07
CA ASP A 95 -1.30 -10.76 17.64
C ASP A 95 -1.22 -9.35 17.03
N CYS A 96 -2.30 -8.57 17.15
CA CYS A 96 -2.32 -7.20 16.65
C CYS A 96 -2.94 -6.21 17.63
N TYR A 97 -2.59 -4.94 17.44
CA TYR A 97 -3.26 -3.80 18.06
C TYR A 97 -3.58 -2.76 16.99
N ILE A 98 -4.80 -2.24 17.04
CA ILE A 98 -5.23 -1.14 16.20
C ILE A 98 -5.57 0.02 17.12
N PRO A 99 -4.89 1.17 17.01
CA PRO A 99 -5.14 2.31 17.86
C PRO A 99 -6.56 2.87 17.66
N SER A 100 -7.14 3.43 18.72
CA SER A 100 -8.36 4.23 18.59
C SER A 100 -7.99 5.66 18.24
N ARG A 101 -8.51 6.16 17.11
CA ARG A 101 -8.30 7.55 16.64
C ARG A 101 -8.63 8.61 17.71
N LYS A 102 -9.51 8.29 18.67
CA LYS A 102 -9.93 9.21 19.72
C LYS A 102 -9.02 9.21 20.95
N GLU A 103 -8.21 8.16 21.13
CA GLU A 103 -7.48 7.91 22.39
C GLU A 103 -5.96 8.08 22.24
N THR A 104 -5.45 7.92 21.02
CA THR A 104 -4.02 8.03 20.72
C THR A 104 -3.81 8.90 19.49
N ASP A 105 -2.86 9.83 19.57
CA ASP A 105 -2.29 10.47 18.38
C ASP A 105 -1.72 9.41 17.44
N TYR A 106 -1.58 9.76 16.15
CA TYR A 106 -1.16 8.84 15.08
C TYR A 106 0.13 8.06 15.42
N GLY A 107 0.14 6.76 15.14
CA GLY A 107 1.32 5.92 15.25
C GLY A 107 1.56 5.31 16.64
N VAL A 108 2.80 4.85 16.87
CA VAL A 108 3.18 4.07 18.06
C VAL A 108 3.18 4.96 19.31
N SER A 109 2.17 4.78 20.16
CA SER A 109 2.07 5.46 21.45
C SER A 109 2.83 4.70 22.53
N LYS A 110 3.61 5.42 23.35
CA LYS A 110 4.25 4.88 24.57
C LYS A 110 3.26 4.50 25.69
N LYS A 111 1.98 4.79 25.51
CA LYS A 111 0.93 4.47 26.50
C LYS A 111 0.35 3.06 26.33
N VAL A 112 0.78 2.31 25.32
CA VAL A 112 0.33 0.95 25.01
C VAL A 112 1.43 -0.04 25.36
#